data_AF-A0A2W5MPT3-F1
#
_entry.id   AF-A0A2W5MPT3-F1
#
_cell.length_a   1.000
_cell.length_b   1.000
_cell.length_c   1.000
_cell.angle_alpha   90.00
_cell.angle_beta   90.00
_cell.angle_gamma   90.00
#
_symmetry.space_group_name_H-M   'P 1'
#
loop_
_entity.id
_entity.type
_entity.pdbx_description
1 polymer ?
#
loop_
_entity_poly.entity_id
_entity_poly.type
_entity_poly.pdbx_seq_one_letter_code
_entity_poly.pdbx_strand_id
1 'polypeptide(L)' 'MSEAQVADFRQQQDNTANDVGGVSGQRLKAFIERVERLEEEKSGLSEDIKDIMGEAKAVGFDTKIMRKIIRLRKMDKEK' A
#
# COMPACT_ATOMS: atom_id res chain seq x y z
N MET A 1 20.18 31.60 -33.92
CA MET A 1 19.49 30.85 -32.85
C MET A 1 20.33 31.05 -31.61
N SER A 2 19.79 31.65 -30.54
CA SER A 2 20.59 32.08 -29.39
C SER A 2 21.00 30.90 -28.51
N GLU A 3 22.11 31.03 -27.80
CA GLU A 3 22.64 30.04 -26.85
C GLU A 3 21.61 29.65 -25.77
N ALA A 4 20.74 30.59 -25.40
CA ALA A 4 19.60 30.38 -24.51
C ALA A 4 18.54 29.40 -25.07
N GLN A 5 18.33 29.38 -26.39
CA GLN A 5 17.39 28.44 -27.04
C GLN A 5 17.97 27.02 -27.13
N VAL A 6 19.30 26.89 -27.15
CA VAL A 6 19.98 25.58 -27.21
C VAL A 6 20.01 24.90 -25.83
N ALA A 7 20.07 25.68 -24.75
CA ALA A 7 20.01 25.18 -23.38
C ALA A 7 18.60 24.67 -23.01
N ASP A 8 17.56 25.39 -23.43
CA ASP A 8 16.15 25.04 -23.18
C ASP A 8 15.73 23.76 -23.96
N PHE A 9 16.27 23.57 -25.17
CA PHE A 9 16.05 22.34 -25.95
C PHE A 9 16.74 21.11 -25.35
N ARG A 10 17.90 21.27 -24.71
CA ARG A 10 18.60 20.18 -24.02
C ARG A 10 17.88 19.76 -22.74
N GLN A 11 17.31 20.72 -22.01
CA GLN A 11 16.53 20.42 -20.80
C GLN A 11 15.22 19.65 -21.09
N GLN A 12 14.65 19.78 -22.30
CA GLN A 12 13.47 19.01 -22.69
C GLN A 12 13.77 17.55 -23.09
N GLN A 13 15.01 17.21 -23.45
CA GLN A 13 15.39 15.84 -23.82
C GLN A 13 15.77 14.96 -22.61
N ASP A 14 16.28 15.56 -21.52
CA ASP A 14 16.67 14.79 -20.32
C ASP A 14 15.46 14.40 -19.43
N ASN A 15 14.27 14.95 -19.69
CA ASN A 15 13.07 14.65 -18.91
C ASN A 15 12.34 13.37 -19.38
N THR A 16 12.83 12.71 -20.43
CA THR A 16 12.40 11.35 -20.78
C THR A 16 13.30 10.36 -20.07
N ALA A 17 13.13 10.22 -18.75
CA ALA A 17 13.68 9.11 -18.00
C ALA A 17 13.36 7.82 -18.77
N ASN A 18 14.41 7.21 -19.34
CA ASN A 18 14.38 6.07 -20.24
C ASN A 18 13.22 5.11 -19.96
N ASP A 19 12.23 5.13 -20.85
CA ASP A 19 11.09 4.23 -20.88
C ASP A 19 11.57 2.86 -21.39
N VAL A 20 12.25 2.11 -20.53
CA VAL A 20 12.79 0.78 -20.87
C VAL A 20 11.61 -0.18 -21.08
N GLY A 21 11.26 -0.43 -22.34
CA GLY A 21 10.33 -1.50 -22.72
C GLY A 21 8.84 -1.15 -22.70
N GLY A 22 8.46 0.13 -22.69
CA GLY A 22 7.05 0.54 -22.77
C GLY A 22 6.27 0.43 -21.45
N VAL A 23 6.98 0.28 -20.33
CA VAL A 23 6.42 0.40 -18.98
C VAL A 23 7.15 1.54 -18.28
N SER A 24 6.54 2.72 -18.26
CA SER A 24 7.18 3.90 -17.70
C SER A 24 7.51 3.70 -16.21
N GLY A 25 8.75 3.99 -15.82
CA GLY A 25 9.20 3.89 -14.42
C GLY A 25 8.33 4.73 -13.47
N GLN A 26 7.72 5.80 -13.98
CA GLN A 26 6.73 6.61 -13.27
C GLN A 26 5.47 5.81 -12.89
N ARG A 27 4.99 4.93 -13.78
CA ARG A 27 3.82 4.08 -13.51
C ARG A 27 4.13 3.02 -12.45
N LEU A 28 5.34 2.43 -12.49
CA LEU A 28 5.81 1.52 -11.45
C LEU A 28 5.87 2.23 -10.09
N LYS A 29 6.48 3.43 -10.03
CA LYS A 29 6.54 4.24 -8.81
C LYS A 29 5.15 4.53 -8.25
N ALA A 30 4.19 4.93 -9.09
CA ALA A 30 2.82 5.17 -8.67
C ALA A 30 2.09 3.91 -8.15
N PHE A 31 2.43 2.70 -8.62
CA PHE A 31 1.92 1.46 -8.03
C PHE A 31 2.52 1.20 -6.64
N ILE A 32 3.85 1.37 -6.50
CA ILE A 32 4.56 1.15 -5.24
C ILE A 32 4.01 2.07 -4.14
N GLU A 33 3.93 3.37 -4.39
CA GLU A 33 3.45 4.35 -3.41
C GLU A 33 2.01 4.05 -2.94
N ARG A 34 1.14 3.57 -3.84
CA ARG A 34 -0.22 3.16 -3.48
C ARG A 34 -0.23 1.91 -2.59
N VAL A 35 0.65 0.94 -2.86
CA VAL A 35 0.76 -0.28 -2.04
C VAL A 35 1.34 0.06 -0.67
N GLU A 36 2.35 0.90 -0.59
CA GLU A 36 2.96 1.33 0.68
C GLU A 36 1.93 1.98 1.59
N ARG A 37 1.13 2.92 1.07
CA ARG A 37 0.03 3.53 1.83
C ARG A 37 -0.99 2.49 2.33
N LEU A 38 -1.36 1.52 1.49
CA LEU A 38 -2.29 0.47 1.89
C LEU A 38 -1.69 -0.48 2.94
N GLU A 39 -0.39 -0.75 2.89
CA GLU A 39 0.30 -1.54 3.93
C GLU A 39 0.38 -0.78 5.27
N GLU A 40 0.58 0.53 5.25
CA GLU A 40 0.49 1.37 6.46
C GLU A 40 -0.91 1.33 7.07
N GLU A 41 -1.96 1.55 6.27
CA GLU A 41 -3.36 1.47 6.71
C GLU A 41 -3.68 0.08 7.31
N LYS A 42 -3.23 -0.99 6.64
CA LYS A 42 -3.38 -2.37 7.10
C LYS A 42 -2.62 -2.64 8.40
N SER A 43 -1.46 -2.01 8.60
CA SER A 43 -0.72 -2.11 9.86
C SER A 43 -1.51 -1.47 11.00
N GLY A 44 -2.03 -0.25 10.81
CA GLY A 44 -2.86 0.42 11.80
C GLY A 44 -4.10 -0.40 12.18
N LEU A 45 -4.83 -0.92 11.18
CA LEU A 45 -5.97 -1.82 11.44
C LEU A 45 -5.56 -3.10 12.18
N SER A 46 -4.36 -3.60 11.94
CA SER A 46 -3.86 -4.79 12.64
C SER A 46 -3.51 -4.49 14.10
N GLU A 47 -3.09 -3.27 14.41
CA GLU A 47 -2.86 -2.79 15.78
C GLU A 47 -4.19 -2.63 16.52
N ASP A 48 -5.18 -1.98 15.92
CA ASP A 48 -6.53 -1.85 16.49
C ASP A 48 -7.14 -3.23 16.83
N ILE A 49 -6.99 -4.21 15.94
CA ILE A 49 -7.45 -5.58 16.19
C ILE A 49 -6.71 -6.20 17.39
N LYS A 50 -5.40 -5.95 17.55
CA LYS A 50 -4.65 -6.48 18.70
C LYS A 50 -5.15 -5.87 20.00
N ASP A 51 -5.44 -4.57 20.02
CA ASP A 51 -5.93 -3.87 21.21
C ASP A 51 -7.28 -4.43 21.66
N ILE A 52 -8.23 -4.59 20.73
CA ILE A 52 -9.53 -5.22 21.00
C ILE A 52 -9.36 -6.65 21.54
N MET A 53 -8.44 -7.43 20.98
CA MET A 53 -8.17 -8.79 21.46
C MET A 53 -7.50 -8.78 22.84
N GLY A 54 -6.70 -7.75 23.15
CA GLY A 54 -6.14 -7.50 24.48
C GLY A 54 -7.22 -7.19 25.51
N GLU A 55 -8.14 -6.28 25.18
CA GLU A 55 -9.31 -5.96 26.01
C GLU A 55 -10.18 -7.19 26.27
N ALA A 56 -10.51 -7.95 25.22
CA ALA A 56 -11.30 -9.17 25.34
C ALA A 56 -10.63 -10.19 26.27
N LYS A 57 -9.30 -10.33 26.18
CA LYS A 57 -8.52 -11.18 27.09
C LYS A 57 -8.58 -10.68 28.53
N ALA A 58 -8.48 -9.37 28.77
CA ALA A 58 -8.54 -8.77 30.10
C ALA A 58 -9.91 -8.99 30.76
N VAL A 59 -10.98 -9.01 29.97
CA VAL A 59 -12.35 -9.30 30.43
C VAL A 59 -12.63 -10.82 30.60
N GLY A 60 -11.69 -11.68 30.18
CA GLY A 60 -11.74 -13.13 30.42
C GLY A 60 -12.16 -13.98 29.22
N PHE A 61 -12.26 -13.41 28.02
CA PHE A 61 -12.55 -14.18 26.80
C PHE A 61 -11.32 -14.94 26.26
N ASP A 62 -11.56 -16.13 25.70
CA ASP A 62 -10.53 -16.86 24.96
C ASP A 62 -10.36 -16.29 23.54
N THR A 63 -9.30 -15.51 23.37
CA THR A 63 -8.94 -14.88 22.09
C THR A 63 -8.64 -15.89 20.98
N LYS A 64 -8.17 -17.11 21.28
CA LYS A 64 -7.96 -18.15 20.25
C LYS A 64 -9.28 -18.62 19.68
N ILE A 65 -10.28 -18.84 20.53
CA ILE A 65 -11.63 -19.22 20.10
C ILE A 65 -12.29 -18.09 19.32
N MET A 66 -12.14 -16.83 19.76
CA MET A 66 -12.62 -15.67 19.01
C MET A 66 -12.05 -15.61 17.58
N ARG A 67 -10.74 -15.81 17.40
CA ARG A 67 -10.14 -15.86 16.04
C ARG A 67 -10.75 -16.97 15.18
N LYS A 68 -11.00 -18.15 15.77
CA LYS A 68 -11.63 -19.26 15.07
C LYS A 68 -13.05 -18.89 14.62
N ILE A 69 -13.84 -18.27 15.49
CA ILE A 69 -15.20 -17.80 15.17
C ILE A 69 -15.16 -16.76 14.05
N ILE A 70 -14.26 -15.77 14.10
CA ILE A 70 -14.11 -14.77 13.04
C ILE A 70 -13.79 -15.44 11.70
N ARG A 71 -12.88 -16.42 11.67
CA ARG A 71 -12.54 -17.17 10.44
C ARG A 71 -13.75 -17.93 9.89
N LEU A 72 -14.49 -18.64 10.74
CA LEU A 72 -15.70 -19.35 10.32
C LEU A 72 -16.75 -18.39 9.75
N ARG A 73 -16.98 -17.25 10.41
CA ARG A 73 -17.93 -16.21 9.97
C ARG A 73 -17.54 -15.58 8.63
N LYS A 74 -16.25 -15.52 8.28
CA LYS A 74 -15.82 -15.07 6.95
C LYS A 74 -16.23 -16.08 5.88
N MET A 75 -16.02 -17.37 6.14
CA MET A 75 -16.37 -18.45 5.21
C MET A 75 -17.90 -18.57 5.00
N ASP A 76 -18.70 -18.31 6.03
CA ASP A 76 -20.17 -18.34 5.91
C ASP A 76 -20.73 -17.17 5.08
N LYS A 77 -20.04 -16.02 5.03
CA LYS A 77 -20.44 -14.87 4.20
C LYS A 77 -20.11 -15.06 2.72
N GLU A 78 -19.24 -16.01 2.40
CA GLU A 78 -18.78 -16.32 1.04
C GLU A 78 -19.61 -17.44 0.39
N LYS A 79 -20.63 -17.97 1.09
CA LYS A 79 -21.61 -18.94 0.58
C LYS A 79 -22.95 -18.28 0.30
#